data_AF-A0A368PXT0-F1
#
_entry.id   AF-A0A368PXT0-F1
#
_cell.length_a   1.000
_cell.length_b   1.000
_cell.length_c   1.000
_cell.angle_alpha   90.00
_cell.angle_beta   90.00
_cell.angle_gamma   90.00
#
_symmetry.space_group_name_H-M   'P 1'
#
loop_
_entity.id
_entity.type
_entity.pdbx_description
1 polymer ?
#
loop_
_entity_poly.entity_id
_entity_poly.type
_entity_poly.pdbx_seq_one_letter_code
_entity_poly.pdbx_strand_id
1 'polypeptide(L)'
;MNHCYFLPRRIFLERSTSRGVFRYVGMNGWYETKRGELYFHPKAYDVVDKEQFQDLNSLGYPIPSRTMVNRGMILVNTCEDPFGDLYPKGVWGEFRKRVSSEISRNVVALASFKGETRFFACTGVFIDYDDEYPKILTSASLIRDRNDPNKIVEDLRIDVLLPSKKCRVIGTLKHYSLHYNVAVVNVDNHRALCPMNLEKRPVNLHDSLVNNSTVVAIGRIFQSGTLMAASGKLTLGSSSLDCKVLCYSTCKISKVGIGGPLVDVDGNFIGMNFHGMCYNCEKIGTPYMDYEDLCRILECLKTKKTTEFSFGDTVRRDEEPINEWPVPDPYWFDPSDVEEDDMNDKQEVVADGCPVRYGI
;
A
#
# COMPACT_ATOMS: atom_id res chain seq x y z
N MET A 1 -30.79 -32.02 3.34
CA MET A 1 -31.72 -30.88 3.44
C MET A 1 -30.91 -29.66 3.82
N ASN A 2 -31.05 -28.62 3.01
CA ASN A 2 -30.30 -27.37 3.06
C ASN A 2 -30.60 -26.58 4.32
N HIS A 3 -29.55 -26.15 5.04
CA HIS A 3 -29.54 -24.85 5.69
C HIS A 3 -28.22 -24.16 5.38
N CYS A 4 -28.22 -23.50 4.22
CA CYS A 4 -27.22 -22.51 3.86
C CYS A 4 -27.41 -21.27 4.73
N TYR A 5 -26.37 -20.88 5.47
CA TYR A 5 -26.23 -19.51 5.96
C TYR A 5 -25.13 -18.83 5.14
N PHE A 6 -25.57 -18.03 4.16
CA PHE A 6 -24.82 -16.96 3.49
C PHE A 6 -24.98 -15.70 4.38
N LEU A 7 -23.97 -14.88 4.71
CA LEU A 7 -23.07 -14.06 3.88
C LEU A 7 -21.85 -13.59 4.72
N PRO A 8 -20.71 -13.26 4.09
CA PRO A 8 -19.66 -12.39 4.63
C PRO A 8 -19.64 -11.03 3.90
N ARG A 9 -19.69 -9.91 4.62
CA ARG A 9 -19.45 -8.55 4.09
C ARG A 9 -18.71 -7.73 5.16
N ARG A 10 -18.10 -6.61 4.72
CA ARG A 10 -17.62 -5.45 5.50
C ARG A 10 -18.06 -5.47 6.96
N ILE A 11 -17.18 -5.14 7.91
CA ILE A 11 -17.52 -5.04 9.34
C ILE A 11 -18.83 -4.22 9.50
N PHE A 12 -19.95 -4.93 9.54
CA PHE A 12 -21.29 -4.48 9.84
C PHE A 12 -21.63 -5.32 11.06
N LEU A 13 -21.50 -4.71 12.23
CA LEU A 13 -21.90 -5.34 13.48
C LEU A 13 -23.43 -5.30 13.54
N GLU A 14 -24.06 -6.48 13.58
CA GLU A 14 -25.51 -6.60 13.67
C GLU A 14 -26.06 -5.87 14.91
N ARG A 15 -27.11 -5.10 14.70
CA ARG A 15 -27.91 -4.48 15.76
C ARG A 15 -28.72 -5.58 16.44
N SER A 16 -28.36 -5.97 17.67
CA SER A 16 -29.22 -6.85 18.47
C SER A 16 -30.57 -6.17 18.74
N THR A 17 -31.64 -6.80 18.26
CA THR A 17 -33.03 -6.33 18.35
C THR A 17 -33.78 -6.87 19.57
N SER A 18 -33.09 -7.35 20.60
CA SER A 18 -33.74 -7.72 21.87
C SER A 18 -33.56 -6.63 22.92
N ARG A 19 -34.68 -5.98 23.23
CA ARG A 19 -34.97 -5.16 24.41
C ARG A 19 -33.99 -5.34 25.57
N GLY A 20 -33.43 -4.22 26.00
CA GLY A 20 -33.26 -3.82 27.40
C GLY A 20 -32.58 -4.82 28.35
N VAL A 21 -31.43 -4.39 28.87
CA VAL A 21 -30.62 -4.97 29.96
C VAL A 21 -29.46 -5.86 29.48
N PHE A 22 -28.26 -5.28 29.50
CA PHE A 22 -27.01 -6.03 29.63
C PHE A 22 -26.43 -5.73 31.01
N ARG A 23 -26.29 -6.79 31.82
CA ARG A 23 -25.43 -6.82 33.00
C ARG A 23 -24.12 -7.48 32.55
N TYR A 24 -23.05 -6.70 32.47
CA TYR A 24 -21.70 -7.26 32.47
C TYR A 24 -20.94 -6.68 33.66
N VAL A 25 -20.41 -7.57 34.49
CA VAL A 25 -19.66 -7.27 35.71
C VAL A 25 -18.19 -7.46 35.36
N GLY A 26 -17.45 -6.36 35.24
CA GLY A 26 -16.00 -6.34 35.11
C GLY A 26 -15.41 -5.47 36.21
N MET A 27 -14.45 -6.01 36.96
CA MET A 27 -13.87 -5.44 38.18
C MET A 27 -13.22 -4.07 37.93
N ASN A 28 -13.83 -3.01 38.48
CA ASN A 28 -13.24 -2.13 39.50
C ASN A 28 -14.20 -0.96 39.80
N GLY A 29 -14.86 -1.02 40.96
CA GLY A 29 -15.69 0.07 41.50
C GLY A 29 -17.17 -0.29 41.59
N TRP A 30 -17.60 -0.69 42.78
CA TRP A 30 -19.02 -0.82 43.12
C TRP A 30 -19.65 0.55 43.31
N TYR A 31 -20.83 0.77 42.73
CA TYR A 31 -21.81 1.72 43.28
C TYR A 31 -23.21 1.12 43.17
N GLU A 32 -23.93 1.12 44.28
CA GLU A 32 -25.33 0.74 44.38
C GLU A 32 -26.18 2.00 44.13
N THR A 33 -27.15 1.95 43.21
CA THR A 33 -28.05 3.08 42.96
C THR A 33 -29.31 2.96 43.81
N LYS A 34 -29.47 3.88 44.78
CA LYS A 34 -30.80 4.35 45.18
C LYS A 34 -31.08 5.68 44.48
N ARG A 35 -32.33 5.81 44.06
CA ARG A 35 -32.93 6.89 43.26
C ARG A 35 -32.29 8.27 43.45
N GLY A 36 -32.22 8.97 42.33
CA GLY A 36 -32.33 10.41 42.27
C GLY A 36 -30.98 11.09 42.15
N GLU A 37 -30.79 11.71 40.99
CA GLU A 37 -29.90 12.85 40.75
C GLU A 37 -28.40 12.54 40.77
N LEU A 38 -27.75 12.59 39.60
CA LEU A 38 -26.41 13.16 39.45
C LEU A 38 -26.00 13.41 37.99
N TYR A 39 -25.16 14.43 37.84
CA TYR A 39 -24.60 15.01 36.63
C TYR A 39 -23.70 14.03 35.86
N PHE A 40 -23.80 14.06 34.53
CA PHE A 40 -23.10 13.17 33.61
C PHE A 40 -21.74 13.75 33.17
N HIS A 41 -20.67 12.97 33.28
CA HIS A 41 -19.37 13.28 32.66
C HIS A 41 -19.19 12.45 31.37
N PRO A 42 -19.08 13.06 30.16
CA PRO A 42 -19.11 12.34 28.88
C PRO A 42 -17.92 11.41 28.58
N LYS A 43 -16.84 11.45 29.37
CA LYS A 43 -15.55 10.83 29.02
C LYS A 43 -15.42 9.35 29.41
N ALA A 44 -16.37 8.77 30.14
CA ALA A 44 -16.21 7.42 30.71
C ALA A 44 -16.77 6.27 29.85
N TYR A 45 -17.49 6.55 28.74
CA TYR A 45 -18.24 5.52 28.00
C TYR A 45 -17.74 5.22 26.58
N ASP A 46 -16.73 5.94 26.07
CA ASP A 46 -16.31 5.80 24.67
C ASP A 46 -15.11 4.85 24.47
N VAL A 47 -14.74 4.11 25.51
CA VAL A 47 -13.68 3.10 25.47
C VAL A 47 -14.28 1.79 24.94
N VAL A 48 -13.89 1.41 23.71
CA VAL A 48 -14.08 0.04 23.23
C VAL A 48 -13.02 -0.88 23.81
N ASP A 49 -13.40 -2.14 23.98
CA ASP A 49 -12.49 -3.18 24.45
C ASP A 49 -11.32 -3.34 23.45
N LYS A 50 -10.10 -3.03 23.91
CA LYS A 50 -8.90 -3.15 23.09
C LYS A 50 -8.65 -4.60 22.66
N GLU A 51 -9.15 -5.58 23.43
CA GLU A 51 -9.05 -6.99 23.07
C GLU A 51 -9.86 -7.31 21.80
N GLN A 52 -10.99 -6.64 21.57
CA GLN A 52 -11.81 -6.83 20.37
C GLN A 52 -11.16 -6.27 19.09
N PHE A 53 -10.18 -5.37 19.21
CA PHE A 53 -9.52 -4.71 18.08
C PHE A 53 -8.00 -4.94 18.06
N GLN A 54 -7.52 -6.03 18.69
CA GLN A 54 -6.10 -6.39 18.69
C GLN A 54 -5.53 -6.48 17.28
N ASP A 55 -6.31 -6.99 16.32
CA ASP A 55 -5.92 -7.05 14.91
C ASP A 55 -5.60 -5.66 14.34
N LEU A 56 -6.44 -4.65 14.58
CA LEU A 56 -6.20 -3.27 14.12
C LEU A 56 -4.95 -2.68 14.77
N ASN A 57 -4.75 -2.93 16.07
CA ASN A 57 -3.58 -2.44 16.78
C ASN A 57 -2.28 -3.08 16.26
N SER A 58 -2.30 -4.39 15.96
CA SER A 58 -1.17 -5.08 15.33
C SER A 58 -0.88 -4.56 13.91
N LEU A 59 -1.91 -4.08 13.21
CA LEU A 59 -1.80 -3.50 11.88
C LEU A 59 -1.40 -2.02 11.87
N GLY A 60 -1.29 -1.39 13.04
CA GLY A 60 -0.94 0.03 13.19
C GLY A 60 -2.09 0.98 12.89
N TYR A 61 -3.35 0.52 12.99
CA TYR A 61 -4.53 1.30 12.65
C TYR A 61 -5.20 1.98 13.85
N PRO A 62 -5.85 3.15 13.64
CA PRO A 62 -6.57 3.82 14.71
C PRO A 62 -7.70 2.94 15.23
N ILE A 63 -7.76 2.78 16.55
CA ILE A 63 -8.85 2.07 17.22
C ILE A 63 -10.10 2.97 17.15
N PRO A 64 -11.26 2.48 16.67
CA PRO A 64 -12.47 3.29 16.58
C PRO A 64 -12.96 3.65 17.99
N SER A 65 -13.74 4.71 18.15
CA SER A 65 -14.53 4.89 19.38
C SER A 65 -15.84 4.10 19.31
N ARG A 66 -16.49 3.87 20.45
CA ARG A 66 -17.80 3.18 20.46
C ARG A 66 -18.83 3.94 19.63
N THR A 67 -18.77 5.27 19.64
CA THR A 67 -19.62 6.12 18.81
C THR A 67 -19.36 5.89 17.31
N MET A 68 -18.09 5.79 16.90
CA MET A 68 -17.73 5.50 15.51
C MET A 68 -18.28 4.14 15.05
N VAL A 69 -18.15 3.12 15.91
CA VAL A 69 -18.70 1.78 15.66
C VAL A 69 -20.23 1.83 15.51
N ASN A 70 -20.92 2.53 16.42
CA ASN A 70 -22.39 2.64 16.41
C ASN A 70 -22.92 3.38 15.17
N ARG A 71 -22.14 4.31 14.61
CA ARG A 71 -22.47 5.03 13.37
C ARG A 71 -22.15 4.22 12.10
N GLY A 72 -21.48 3.08 12.23
CA GLY A 72 -21.06 2.28 11.08
C GLY A 72 -19.97 2.97 10.25
N MET A 73 -19.10 3.74 10.90
CA MET A 73 -17.94 4.36 10.24
C MET A 73 -17.03 3.28 9.68
N ILE A 74 -16.37 3.57 8.55
CA ILE A 74 -15.48 2.65 7.85
C ILE A 74 -14.03 3.13 7.93
N LEU A 75 -13.09 2.21 8.12
CA LEU A 75 -11.67 2.53 8.04
C LEU A 75 -11.27 2.64 6.56
N VAL A 76 -10.74 3.81 6.18
CA VAL A 76 -10.29 4.09 4.81
C VAL A 76 -8.79 4.37 4.78
N ASN A 77 -8.21 4.43 3.57
CA ASN A 77 -6.78 4.61 3.35
C ASN A 77 -5.97 3.49 4.01
N THR A 78 -6.42 2.24 3.91
CA THR A 78 -5.65 1.11 4.45
C THR A 78 -4.54 0.72 3.47
N CYS A 79 -3.62 -0.11 3.93
CA CYS A 79 -2.57 -0.68 3.08
C CYS A 79 -3.04 -1.99 2.43
N GLU A 80 -4.30 -2.39 2.63
CA GLU A 80 -4.91 -3.61 2.08
C GLU A 80 -6.01 -3.33 1.07
N ASP A 81 -6.42 -2.06 0.92
CA ASP A 81 -7.46 -1.65 -0.02
C ASP A 81 -7.11 -2.20 -1.42
N PRO A 82 -7.92 -3.08 -2.02
CA PRO A 82 -7.61 -3.63 -3.34
C PRO A 82 -7.78 -2.55 -4.42
N PHE A 83 -7.16 -2.75 -5.57
CA PHE A 83 -7.38 -1.93 -6.75
C PHE A 83 -7.39 -2.80 -8.01
N GLY A 84 -8.08 -2.33 -9.04
CA GLY A 84 -8.20 -3.03 -10.32
C GLY A 84 -8.69 -4.47 -10.17
N ASP A 85 -8.16 -5.36 -11.00
CA ASP A 85 -8.56 -6.76 -11.06
C ASP A 85 -7.64 -7.69 -10.26
N LEU A 86 -8.26 -8.61 -9.53
CA LEU A 86 -7.55 -9.67 -8.81
C LEU A 86 -7.10 -10.78 -9.75
N TYR A 87 -5.86 -11.26 -9.57
CA TYR A 87 -5.31 -12.38 -10.34
C TYR A 87 -6.15 -13.66 -10.15
N PRO A 88 -6.45 -14.44 -11.21
CA PRO A 88 -6.04 -14.27 -12.61
C PRO A 88 -7.14 -13.68 -13.55
N LYS A 89 -8.09 -12.88 -13.04
CA LYS A 89 -9.25 -12.40 -13.81
C LYS A 89 -9.03 -10.98 -14.36
N GLY A 90 -9.86 -10.51 -15.29
CA GLY A 90 -9.81 -9.12 -15.79
C GLY A 90 -8.56 -8.83 -16.62
N VAL A 91 -7.86 -7.72 -16.35
CA VAL A 91 -6.64 -7.27 -17.07
C VAL A 91 -5.58 -8.37 -17.19
N TRP A 92 -5.56 -9.34 -16.27
CA TRP A 92 -4.64 -10.47 -16.32
C TRP A 92 -4.80 -11.34 -17.58
N GLY A 93 -5.95 -11.28 -18.26
CA GLY A 93 -6.21 -11.95 -19.53
C GLY A 93 -5.55 -11.27 -20.75
N GLU A 94 -5.08 -10.03 -20.62
CA GLU A 94 -4.36 -9.31 -21.68
C GLU A 94 -2.92 -9.81 -21.81
N PHE A 95 -2.33 -10.27 -20.70
CA PHE A 95 -1.00 -10.87 -20.73
C PHE A 95 -1.01 -12.24 -21.37
N ARG A 96 0.07 -12.56 -22.09
CA ARG A 96 0.38 -13.95 -22.41
C ARG A 96 0.52 -14.74 -21.10
N LYS A 97 0.03 -15.99 -21.09
CA LYS A 97 0.09 -16.87 -19.89
C LYS A 97 1.47 -16.92 -19.25
N ARG A 98 2.52 -17.01 -20.07
CA ARG A 98 3.92 -17.01 -19.61
C ARG A 98 4.28 -15.70 -18.87
N VAL A 99 3.96 -14.56 -19.45
CA VAL A 99 4.22 -13.22 -18.87
C VAL A 99 3.49 -13.08 -17.54
N SER A 100 2.18 -13.40 -17.49
CA SER A 100 1.41 -13.35 -16.25
C SER A 100 2.01 -14.24 -15.14
N SER A 101 2.53 -15.42 -15.52
CA SER A 101 3.19 -16.33 -14.58
C SER A 101 4.54 -15.77 -14.11
N GLU A 102 5.32 -15.14 -14.98
CA GLU A 102 6.60 -14.52 -14.62
C GLU A 102 6.38 -13.33 -13.67
N ILE A 103 5.42 -12.44 -13.98
CA ILE A 103 5.00 -11.34 -13.09
C ILE A 103 4.60 -11.88 -11.71
N SER A 104 3.72 -12.90 -11.69
CA SER A 104 3.23 -13.48 -10.43
C SER A 104 4.32 -14.09 -9.56
N ARG A 105 5.47 -14.45 -10.12
CA ARG A 105 6.62 -15.05 -9.43
C ARG A 105 7.65 -14.02 -8.97
N ASN A 106 7.58 -12.78 -9.46
CA ASN A 106 8.56 -11.74 -9.18
C ASN A 106 8.01 -10.58 -8.34
N VAL A 107 6.70 -10.33 -8.39
CA VAL A 107 6.06 -9.33 -7.53
C VAL A 107 5.83 -9.90 -6.14
N VAL A 108 6.35 -9.23 -5.12
CA VAL A 108 6.28 -9.56 -3.69
C VAL A 108 5.48 -8.51 -2.92
N ALA A 109 5.09 -8.84 -1.69
CA ALA A 109 4.58 -7.85 -0.74
C ALA A 109 5.55 -7.69 0.41
N LEU A 110 5.71 -6.47 0.92
CA LEU A 110 6.57 -6.14 2.05
C LEU A 110 5.77 -5.44 3.14
N ALA A 111 6.18 -5.65 4.39
CA ALA A 111 5.73 -4.83 5.49
C ALA A 111 6.87 -4.57 6.47
N SER A 112 6.88 -3.39 7.05
CA SER A 112 7.79 -3.02 8.12
C SER A 112 7.07 -3.03 9.46
N PHE A 113 7.79 -3.37 10.54
CA PHE A 113 7.25 -3.53 11.88
C PHE A 113 8.13 -2.85 12.91
N LYS A 114 7.50 -2.15 13.86
CA LYS A 114 8.11 -1.67 15.10
C LYS A 114 7.62 -2.57 16.23
N GLY A 115 8.47 -3.52 16.64
CA GLY A 115 8.02 -4.63 17.48
C GLY A 115 7.00 -5.50 16.73
N GLU A 116 5.83 -5.73 17.33
CA GLU A 116 4.75 -6.52 16.71
C GLU A 116 3.70 -5.67 15.99
N THR A 117 3.83 -4.34 16.05
CA THR A 117 2.94 -3.42 15.34
C THR A 117 3.54 -3.09 13.98
N ARG A 118 2.73 -3.31 12.94
CA ARG A 118 3.08 -2.94 11.58
C ARG A 118 3.14 -1.43 11.42
N PHE A 119 4.21 -0.97 10.79
CA PHE A 119 4.46 0.42 10.47
C PHE A 119 3.98 0.81 9.07
N PHE A 120 4.29 -0.03 8.06
CA PHE A 120 3.85 0.17 6.67
C PHE A 120 3.73 -1.16 5.94
N ALA A 121 2.94 -1.20 4.86
CA ALA A 121 2.99 -2.29 3.88
C ALA A 121 2.84 -1.78 2.45
N CYS A 122 3.51 -2.46 1.52
CA CYS A 122 3.58 -2.08 0.12
C CYS A 122 3.93 -3.27 -0.77
N THR A 123 4.06 -3.00 -2.06
CA THR A 123 4.52 -3.96 -3.07
C THR A 123 6.01 -3.77 -3.33
N GLY A 124 6.67 -4.83 -3.78
CA GLY A 124 7.99 -4.75 -4.40
C GLY A 124 8.13 -5.75 -5.54
N VAL A 125 9.23 -5.67 -6.26
CA VAL A 125 9.54 -6.56 -7.36
C VAL A 125 10.99 -7.02 -7.29
N PHE A 126 11.23 -8.31 -7.57
CA PHE A 126 12.59 -8.81 -7.72
C PHE A 126 13.23 -8.23 -8.99
N ILE A 127 14.39 -7.61 -8.80
CA ILE A 127 15.22 -7.02 -9.85
C ILE A 127 16.59 -7.69 -9.89
N ASP A 128 17.18 -7.70 -11.07
CA ASP A 128 18.59 -8.02 -11.25
C ASP A 128 19.41 -6.76 -10.92
N TYR A 129 19.96 -6.70 -9.70
CA TYR A 129 20.60 -5.50 -9.17
C TYR A 129 22.12 -5.64 -9.08
N ASP A 130 22.65 -6.77 -8.65
CA ASP A 130 24.09 -7.00 -8.53
C ASP A 130 24.40 -8.47 -8.83
N ASP A 131 25.69 -8.80 -8.94
CA ASP A 131 26.18 -10.14 -9.33
C ASP A 131 25.86 -11.26 -8.30
N GLU A 132 25.12 -10.96 -7.23
CA GLU A 132 24.72 -11.92 -6.21
C GLU A 132 23.29 -12.45 -6.45
N TYR A 133 22.47 -12.53 -5.38
CA TYR A 133 21.07 -12.91 -5.42
C TYR A 133 20.18 -11.72 -5.81
N PRO A 134 19.07 -11.95 -6.54
CA PRO A 134 18.11 -10.91 -6.87
C PRO A 134 17.67 -10.10 -5.67
N LYS A 135 17.62 -8.78 -5.83
CA LYS A 135 17.20 -7.84 -4.79
C LYS A 135 15.77 -7.40 -5.04
N ILE A 136 15.10 -6.88 -4.02
CA ILE A 136 13.74 -6.36 -4.14
C ILE A 136 13.81 -4.85 -4.27
N LEU A 137 13.29 -4.32 -5.36
CA LEU A 137 12.99 -2.91 -5.51
C LEU A 137 11.63 -2.61 -4.88
N THR A 138 11.57 -1.55 -4.08
CA THR A 138 10.32 -1.04 -3.49
C THR A 138 10.45 0.46 -3.16
N SER A 139 9.42 1.02 -2.55
CA SER A 139 9.41 2.41 -2.09
C SER A 139 10.05 2.58 -0.71
N ALA A 140 10.76 3.69 -0.50
CA ALA A 140 11.30 4.06 0.80
C ALA A 140 10.22 4.46 1.82
N SER A 141 8.95 4.63 1.41
CA SER A 141 7.81 4.77 2.32
C SER A 141 7.70 3.57 3.29
N LEU A 142 8.27 2.42 2.94
CA LEU A 142 8.40 1.27 3.82
C LEU A 142 9.15 1.57 5.13
N ILE A 143 10.12 2.50 5.10
CA ILE A 143 11.05 2.77 6.21
C ILE A 143 11.11 4.25 6.62
N ARG A 144 10.45 5.14 5.89
CA ARG A 144 10.43 6.59 6.14
C ARG A 144 9.60 6.95 7.38
N ASP A 145 10.09 7.87 8.19
CA ASP A 145 9.32 8.44 9.31
C ASP A 145 8.18 9.32 8.78
N ARG A 146 7.00 9.16 9.37
CA ARG A 146 5.81 9.93 9.03
C ARG A 146 5.85 11.36 9.59
N ASN A 147 6.59 11.57 10.69
CA ASN A 147 6.70 12.87 11.36
C ASN A 147 7.89 13.69 10.88
N ASP A 148 8.94 13.03 10.39
CA ASP A 148 10.13 13.67 9.84
C ASP A 148 10.47 13.03 8.48
N PRO A 149 10.00 13.62 7.35
CA PRO A 149 10.14 13.03 6.03
C PRO A 149 11.61 12.86 5.59
N ASN A 150 12.54 13.50 6.29
CA ASN A 150 13.97 13.41 6.03
C ASN A 150 14.65 12.23 6.74
N LYS A 151 13.92 11.46 7.56
CA LYS A 151 14.48 10.37 8.36
C LYS A 151 13.83 9.02 8.06
N ILE A 152 14.58 7.99 8.43
CA ILE A 152 14.09 6.62 8.52
C ILE A 152 13.72 6.34 9.98
N VAL A 153 12.78 5.43 10.19
CA VAL A 153 12.52 4.91 11.53
C VAL A 153 13.53 3.81 11.84
N GLU A 154 14.30 4.00 12.91
CA GLU A 154 15.27 3.01 13.39
C GLU A 154 14.57 1.75 13.94
N ASP A 155 15.27 0.61 13.90
CA ASP A 155 14.83 -0.69 14.42
C ASP A 155 13.54 -1.25 13.79
N LEU A 156 13.27 -0.91 12.52
CA LEU A 156 12.20 -1.57 11.77
C LEU A 156 12.64 -2.97 11.31
N ARG A 157 11.82 -3.97 11.62
CA ARG A 157 11.90 -5.30 11.00
C ARG A 157 11.16 -5.25 9.66
N ILE A 158 11.80 -5.70 8.58
CA ILE A 158 11.14 -5.83 7.27
C ILE A 158 10.80 -7.31 7.05
N ASP A 159 9.53 -7.61 6.85
CA ASP A 159 9.05 -8.93 6.44
C ASP A 159 8.67 -8.89 4.96
N VAL A 160 9.08 -9.92 4.22
CA VAL A 160 8.76 -10.10 2.80
C VAL A 160 7.88 -11.33 2.64
N LEU A 161 6.73 -11.17 2.00
CA LEU A 161 5.87 -12.27 1.59
C LEU A 161 6.22 -12.71 0.16
N LEU A 162 6.77 -13.93 0.04
CA LEU A 162 7.24 -14.45 -1.24
C LEU A 162 6.11 -14.88 -2.20
N PRO A 163 6.31 -14.84 -3.54
CA PRO A 163 5.23 -14.79 -4.53
C PRO A 163 4.40 -16.07 -4.75
N SER A 164 4.63 -17.16 -4.01
CA SER A 164 3.93 -18.44 -4.25
C SER A 164 3.89 -19.40 -3.06
N LYS A 165 4.35 -19.00 -1.87
CA LYS A 165 4.50 -19.92 -0.73
C LYS A 165 3.86 -19.48 0.59
N LYS A 166 3.12 -18.35 0.62
CA LYS A 166 2.70 -17.67 1.87
C LYS A 166 3.83 -17.62 2.94
N CYS A 167 5.08 -17.71 2.48
CA CYS A 167 6.24 -17.83 3.33
C CYS A 167 6.73 -16.41 3.55
N ARG A 168 6.76 -16.02 4.82
CA ARG A 168 7.34 -14.76 5.27
C ARG A 168 8.80 -15.01 5.57
N VAL A 169 9.64 -14.16 5.03
CA VAL A 169 11.09 -14.16 5.27
C VAL A 169 11.50 -12.76 5.71
N ILE A 170 12.56 -12.67 6.49
CA ILE A 170 13.11 -11.37 6.92
C ILE A 170 13.88 -10.77 5.74
N GLY A 171 13.55 -9.53 5.41
CA GLY A 171 14.29 -8.71 4.47
C GLY A 171 15.28 -7.80 5.21
N THR A 172 16.43 -7.55 4.59
CA THR A 172 17.44 -6.62 5.11
C THR A 172 17.52 -5.41 4.18
N LEU A 173 17.36 -4.20 4.71
CA LEU A 173 17.52 -2.98 3.93
C LEU A 173 18.97 -2.89 3.43
N LYS A 174 19.17 -2.86 2.10
CA LYS A 174 20.50 -2.78 1.47
C LYS A 174 20.86 -1.35 1.12
N HIS A 175 19.98 -0.66 0.38
CA HIS A 175 20.14 0.74 -0.02
C HIS A 175 18.80 1.47 -0.01
N TYR A 176 18.83 2.79 0.09
CA TYR A 176 17.64 3.62 -0.08
C TYR A 176 18.01 5.05 -0.50
N SER A 177 17.02 5.76 -1.06
CA SER A 177 17.04 7.21 -1.23
C SER A 177 15.69 7.77 -0.79
N LEU A 178 15.70 8.61 0.24
CA LEU A 178 14.52 9.36 0.67
C LEU A 178 14.15 10.47 -0.33
N HIS A 179 15.09 10.98 -1.09
CA HIS A 179 14.79 11.99 -2.12
C HIS A 179 13.99 11.41 -3.28
N TYR A 180 14.33 10.20 -3.71
CA TYR A 180 13.63 9.49 -4.80
C TYR A 180 12.56 8.53 -4.31
N ASN A 181 12.44 8.36 -3.00
CA ASN A 181 11.57 7.40 -2.33
C ASN A 181 11.75 5.97 -2.84
N VAL A 182 13.00 5.57 -3.10
CA VAL A 182 13.39 4.24 -3.58
C VAL A 182 14.10 3.49 -2.45
N ALA A 183 13.78 2.20 -2.28
CA ALA A 183 14.49 1.31 -1.38
C ALA A 183 14.81 -0.03 -2.07
N VAL A 184 15.96 -0.59 -1.71
CA VAL A 184 16.44 -1.90 -2.17
C VAL A 184 16.57 -2.81 -0.96
N VAL A 185 15.85 -3.91 -0.96
CA VAL A 185 15.80 -4.90 0.13
C VAL A 185 16.44 -6.19 -0.34
N ASN A 186 17.34 -6.75 0.47
CA ASN A 186 17.92 -8.06 0.28
C ASN A 186 17.07 -9.13 0.99
N VAL A 187 16.99 -10.33 0.38
CA VAL A 187 16.38 -11.51 0.99
C VAL A 187 17.35 -12.66 0.84
N ASP A 188 17.84 -13.18 1.97
CA ASP A 188 18.81 -14.26 1.96
C ASP A 188 18.18 -15.57 1.48
N ASN A 189 18.98 -16.36 0.75
CA ASN A 189 18.63 -17.73 0.32
C ASN A 189 17.37 -17.84 -0.55
N HIS A 190 16.89 -16.75 -1.17
CA HIS A 190 15.83 -16.78 -2.16
C HIS A 190 16.40 -16.56 -3.57
N ARG A 191 16.05 -17.46 -4.50
CA ARG A 191 16.35 -17.29 -5.93
C ARG A 191 15.07 -16.95 -6.66
N ALA A 192 14.87 -15.68 -6.97
CA ALA A 192 13.77 -15.25 -7.82
C ALA A 192 13.94 -15.89 -9.21
N LEU A 193 12.85 -16.44 -9.74
CA LEU A 193 12.84 -17.05 -11.07
C LEU A 193 12.55 -15.96 -12.10
N CYS A 194 13.55 -15.64 -12.92
CA CYS A 194 13.49 -14.57 -13.93
C CYS A 194 13.22 -13.19 -13.30
N PRO A 195 14.15 -12.66 -12.46
CA PRO A 195 14.01 -11.31 -11.95
C PRO A 195 13.87 -10.32 -13.09
N MET A 196 13.24 -9.20 -12.79
CA MET A 196 13.03 -8.14 -13.74
C MET A 196 14.39 -7.61 -14.20
N ASN A 197 14.67 -7.81 -15.48
CA ASN A 197 15.98 -7.53 -16.04
C ASN A 197 16.10 -6.02 -16.30
N LEU A 198 16.99 -5.38 -15.54
CA LEU A 198 17.25 -3.94 -15.64
C LEU A 198 18.25 -3.58 -16.75
N GLU A 199 18.79 -4.54 -17.52
CA GLU A 199 19.65 -4.29 -18.68
C GLU A 199 18.88 -4.27 -20.00
N LYS A 200 17.73 -4.95 -20.04
CA LYS A 200 16.82 -4.93 -21.19
C LYS A 200 16.03 -3.64 -21.20
N ARG A 201 16.57 -2.65 -21.90
CA ARG A 201 15.85 -1.40 -22.19
C ARG A 201 14.49 -1.72 -22.80
N PRO A 202 13.41 -1.12 -22.30
CA PRO A 202 12.14 -1.09 -23.02
C PRO A 202 12.40 -0.48 -24.39
N VAL A 203 11.92 -1.13 -25.45
CA VAL A 203 12.12 -0.62 -26.81
C VAL A 203 11.36 0.70 -26.94
N ASN A 204 12.09 1.80 -27.16
CA ASN A 204 11.62 3.13 -27.57
C ASN A 204 10.50 3.76 -26.70
N LEU A 205 10.77 4.00 -25.41
CA LEU A 205 9.87 4.81 -24.56
C LEU A 205 9.65 6.23 -25.12
N HIS A 206 10.68 6.82 -25.75
CA HIS A 206 10.64 8.18 -26.30
C HIS A 206 9.67 8.33 -27.50
N ASP A 207 9.48 7.29 -28.32
CA ASP A 207 8.41 7.25 -29.35
C ASP A 207 7.07 6.75 -28.77
N SER A 208 7.10 5.98 -27.67
CA SER A 208 5.89 5.43 -27.04
C SER A 208 5.06 6.47 -26.28
N LEU A 209 5.66 7.60 -25.86
CA LEU A 209 4.95 8.75 -25.28
C LEU A 209 3.92 9.35 -26.24
N VAL A 210 4.04 9.07 -27.54
CA VAL A 210 3.11 9.48 -28.60
C VAL A 210 2.01 8.42 -28.85
N ASN A 211 2.22 7.18 -28.43
CA ASN A 211 1.28 6.08 -28.65
C ASN A 211 0.48 5.76 -27.38
N ASN A 212 -0.80 5.44 -27.55
CA ASN A 212 -1.75 4.97 -26.53
C ASN A 212 -1.33 3.61 -25.90
N SER A 213 -0.07 3.45 -25.50
CA SER A 213 0.52 2.22 -25.01
C SER A 213 -0.17 1.84 -23.70
N THR A 214 -0.76 0.65 -23.70
CA THR A 214 -1.42 0.10 -22.51
C THR A 214 -0.35 -0.33 -21.52
N VAL A 215 -0.45 0.22 -20.32
CA VAL A 215 0.41 -0.12 -19.18
C VAL A 215 -0.43 -0.69 -18.06
N VAL A 216 0.19 -1.48 -17.21
CA VAL A 216 -0.47 -2.20 -16.13
C VAL A 216 0.32 -2.00 -14.85
N ALA A 217 -0.29 -1.37 -13.85
CA ALA A 217 0.26 -1.23 -12.52
C ALA A 217 -0.09 -2.46 -11.68
N ILE A 218 0.90 -3.07 -11.02
CA ILE A 218 0.73 -4.36 -10.34
C ILE A 218 1.04 -4.20 -8.84
N GLY A 219 0.18 -4.80 -8.01
CA GLY A 219 0.28 -4.77 -6.55
C GLY A 219 0.12 -6.15 -5.93
N ARG A 220 0.63 -6.34 -4.71
CA ARG A 220 0.37 -7.53 -3.89
C ARG A 220 0.08 -7.14 -2.45
N ILE A 221 -1.03 -7.64 -1.90
CA ILE A 221 -1.40 -7.44 -0.50
C ILE A 221 -0.50 -8.28 0.41
N PHE A 222 0.05 -7.69 1.46
CA PHE A 222 0.94 -8.36 2.41
C PHE A 222 0.24 -9.45 3.26
N GLN A 223 -1.01 -9.24 3.66
CA GLN A 223 -1.74 -10.15 4.54
C GLN A 223 -2.17 -11.42 3.81
N SER A 224 -2.76 -11.27 2.63
CA SER A 224 -3.34 -12.38 1.86
C SER A 224 -2.37 -12.96 0.83
N GLY A 225 -1.39 -12.17 0.37
CA GLY A 225 -0.58 -12.48 -0.80
C GLY A 225 -1.32 -12.34 -2.12
N THR A 226 -2.55 -11.80 -2.11
CA THR A 226 -3.35 -11.60 -3.32
C THR A 226 -2.66 -10.63 -4.26
N LEU A 227 -2.47 -11.05 -5.51
CA LEU A 227 -1.92 -10.25 -6.60
C LEU A 227 -3.06 -9.53 -7.34
N MET A 228 -2.85 -8.28 -7.70
CA MET A 228 -3.83 -7.43 -8.37
C MET A 228 -3.17 -6.52 -9.40
N ALA A 229 -3.96 -6.04 -10.36
CA ALA A 229 -3.46 -5.16 -11.40
C ALA A 229 -4.54 -4.20 -11.91
N ALA A 230 -4.13 -2.98 -12.28
CA ALA A 230 -4.97 -2.02 -12.98
C ALA A 230 -4.30 -1.61 -14.29
N SER A 231 -5.06 -1.68 -15.39
CA SER A 231 -4.64 -1.15 -16.69
C SER A 231 -4.82 0.37 -16.75
N GLY A 232 -4.00 1.01 -17.57
CA GLY A 232 -4.10 2.40 -17.92
C GLY A 232 -3.26 2.72 -19.14
N LYS A 233 -3.05 4.01 -19.38
CA LYS A 233 -2.19 4.53 -20.43
C LYS A 233 -1.18 5.48 -19.83
N LEU A 234 -0.02 5.61 -20.48
CA LEU A 234 0.92 6.68 -20.17
C LEU A 234 0.30 8.03 -20.48
N THR A 235 0.54 9.02 -19.63
CA THR A 235 0.06 10.39 -19.79
C THR A 235 1.17 11.39 -19.60
N LEU A 236 1.19 12.42 -20.45
CA LEU A 236 2.00 13.61 -20.23
C LEU A 236 1.39 14.41 -19.07
N GLY A 237 2.16 14.62 -18.01
CA GLY A 237 1.74 15.41 -16.85
C GLY A 237 2.92 15.68 -15.92
N SER A 238 2.96 16.86 -15.32
CA SER A 238 3.91 17.20 -14.26
C SER A 238 3.38 16.70 -12.92
N SER A 239 4.29 16.25 -12.06
CA SER A 239 3.90 15.67 -10.78
C SER A 239 3.46 16.67 -9.73
N SER A 240 2.43 16.32 -8.94
CA SER A 240 2.04 17.05 -7.73
C SER A 240 2.98 16.76 -6.55
N LEU A 241 3.84 15.74 -6.69
CA LEU A 241 4.93 15.47 -5.77
C LEU A 241 6.13 16.34 -6.17
N ASP A 242 6.95 16.73 -5.20
CA ASP A 242 8.09 17.63 -5.42
C ASP A 242 9.18 17.04 -6.35
N CYS A 243 9.08 15.75 -6.69
CA CYS A 243 9.99 15.09 -7.60
C CYS A 243 9.66 15.40 -9.07
N LYS A 244 10.45 16.29 -9.69
CA LYS A 244 10.35 16.68 -11.12
C LYS A 244 10.57 15.54 -12.12
N VAL A 245 10.99 14.37 -11.65
CA VAL A 245 11.36 13.20 -12.47
C VAL A 245 10.16 12.27 -12.68
N LEU A 246 9.05 12.47 -11.97
CA LEU A 246 7.91 11.56 -12.04
C LEU A 246 7.07 11.75 -13.31
N CYS A 247 6.71 10.61 -13.89
CA CYS A 247 5.77 10.48 -14.99
C CYS A 247 4.39 10.02 -14.47
N TYR A 248 3.35 10.06 -15.32
CA TYR A 248 1.99 9.64 -14.96
C TYR A 248 1.44 8.55 -15.84
N SER A 249 0.63 7.68 -15.22
CA SER A 249 -0.26 6.77 -15.93
C SER A 249 -1.70 6.98 -15.47
N THR A 250 -2.68 6.65 -16.31
CA THR A 250 -4.10 6.63 -15.90
C THR A 250 -4.47 5.40 -15.06
N CYS A 251 -3.50 4.57 -14.66
CA CYS A 251 -3.76 3.45 -13.76
C CYS A 251 -4.31 4.01 -12.44
N LYS A 252 -5.39 3.44 -11.92
CA LYS A 252 -5.92 3.76 -10.58
C LYS A 252 -5.39 2.73 -9.59
N ILE A 253 -4.48 3.11 -8.70
CA ILE A 253 -3.96 2.22 -7.65
C ILE A 253 -4.32 2.71 -6.25
N SER A 254 -4.47 1.78 -5.31
CA SER A 254 -4.47 2.07 -3.89
C SER A 254 -3.02 2.10 -3.35
N LYS A 255 -2.86 2.33 -2.03
CA LYS A 255 -1.56 2.25 -1.36
C LYS A 255 -0.86 0.90 -1.52
N VAL A 256 -1.60 -0.18 -1.74
CA VAL A 256 -1.03 -1.52 -1.97
C VAL A 256 -0.02 -1.46 -3.12
N GLY A 257 -0.30 -0.68 -4.17
CA GLY A 257 0.53 -0.62 -5.37
C GLY A 257 1.84 0.18 -5.23
N ILE A 258 2.05 0.87 -4.10
CA ILE A 258 3.30 1.62 -3.84
C ILE A 258 4.50 0.68 -3.93
N GLY A 259 5.54 1.10 -4.65
CA GLY A 259 6.75 0.30 -4.86
C GLY A 259 6.57 -0.88 -5.83
N GLY A 260 5.35 -1.11 -6.32
CA GLY A 260 5.05 -2.14 -7.30
C GLY A 260 5.44 -1.74 -8.72
N PRO A 261 5.62 -2.71 -9.63
CA PRO A 261 6.04 -2.42 -10.99
C PRO A 261 4.89 -1.89 -11.85
N LEU A 262 5.23 -0.99 -12.76
CA LEU A 262 4.47 -0.63 -13.95
C LEU A 262 5.08 -1.38 -15.13
N VAL A 263 4.26 -2.12 -15.88
CA VAL A 263 4.70 -2.91 -17.04
C VAL A 263 3.83 -2.64 -18.26
N ASP A 264 4.31 -2.94 -19.45
CA ASP A 264 3.45 -3.06 -20.63
C ASP A 264 2.80 -4.47 -20.73
N VAL A 265 1.93 -4.68 -21.71
CA VAL A 265 1.23 -5.96 -21.94
C VAL A 265 2.14 -7.12 -22.32
N ASP A 266 3.36 -6.85 -22.76
CA ASP A 266 4.39 -7.84 -23.04
C ASP A 266 5.23 -8.19 -21.79
N GLY A 267 4.99 -7.47 -20.68
CA GLY A 267 5.69 -7.66 -19.41
C GLY A 267 7.01 -6.92 -19.31
N ASN A 268 7.29 -5.99 -20.23
CA ASN A 268 8.48 -5.14 -20.13
C ASN A 268 8.29 -4.15 -18.99
N PHE A 269 9.36 -3.94 -18.22
CA PHE A 269 9.33 -3.04 -17.07
C PHE A 269 9.41 -1.58 -17.51
N ILE A 270 8.38 -0.81 -17.18
CA ILE A 270 8.27 0.61 -17.54
C ILE A 270 8.73 1.51 -16.40
N GLY A 271 8.53 1.09 -15.15
CA GLY A 271 8.90 1.90 -13.99
C GLY A 271 8.29 1.41 -12.68
N MET A 272 8.45 2.19 -11.61
CA MET A 272 7.94 1.85 -10.27
C MET A 272 6.84 2.83 -9.85
N ASN A 273 5.71 2.30 -9.38
CA ASN A 273 4.54 3.09 -8.99
C ASN A 273 4.71 3.72 -7.61
N PHE A 274 4.18 4.94 -7.47
CA PHE A 274 4.01 5.65 -6.20
C PHE A 274 2.54 5.98 -5.99
N HIS A 275 2.20 6.36 -4.76
CA HIS A 275 0.87 6.87 -4.45
C HIS A 275 0.91 8.39 -4.40
N GLY A 276 -0.04 9.02 -5.08
CA GLY A 276 -0.19 10.47 -5.09
C GLY A 276 -1.21 10.84 -6.15
N MET A 277 -2.26 11.58 -5.78
CA MET A 277 -3.20 12.10 -6.76
C MET A 277 -2.58 13.34 -7.41
N CYS A 278 -2.56 13.38 -8.74
CA CYS A 278 -2.28 14.61 -9.47
C CYS A 278 -3.52 15.50 -9.43
N TYR A 279 -3.48 16.56 -8.63
CA TYR A 279 -4.56 17.54 -8.55
C TYR A 279 -4.56 18.55 -9.71
N ASN A 280 -3.46 18.62 -10.47
CA ASN A 280 -3.23 19.61 -11.53
C ASN A 280 -3.49 19.07 -12.95
N CYS A 281 -3.86 17.80 -13.08
CA CYS A 281 -4.25 17.22 -14.35
C CYS A 281 -5.73 16.85 -14.27
N GLU A 282 -6.52 17.23 -15.28
CA GLU A 282 -7.95 16.86 -15.44
C GLU A 282 -8.18 15.33 -15.50
N LYS A 283 -7.13 14.52 -15.30
CA LYS A 283 -7.14 13.06 -15.37
C LYS A 283 -6.54 12.49 -14.09
N ILE A 284 -7.38 11.82 -13.32
CA ILE A 284 -7.01 10.94 -12.21
C ILE A 284 -5.96 9.94 -12.70
N GLY A 285 -4.81 9.88 -12.04
CA GLY A 285 -3.70 9.01 -12.44
C GLY A 285 -2.70 8.76 -11.33
N THR A 286 -1.87 7.76 -11.54
CA THR A 286 -0.84 7.29 -10.60
C THR A 286 0.54 7.75 -11.07
N PRO A 287 1.33 8.43 -10.20
CA PRO A 287 2.70 8.79 -10.50
C PRO A 287 3.59 7.55 -10.48
N TYR A 288 4.58 7.52 -11.36
CA TYR A 288 5.60 6.49 -11.39
C TYR A 288 6.95 7.10 -11.75
N MET A 289 8.03 6.43 -11.32
CA MET A 289 9.38 6.74 -11.78
C MET A 289 9.70 5.83 -12.94
N ASP A 290 10.08 6.43 -14.06
CA ASP A 290 10.40 5.69 -15.27
C ASP A 290 11.66 4.85 -15.10
N TYR A 291 11.78 3.85 -15.96
CA TYR A 291 12.87 2.91 -16.01
C TYR A 291 14.25 3.58 -16.10
N GLU A 292 14.44 4.61 -16.94
CA GLU A 292 15.77 5.19 -17.18
C GLU A 292 16.28 5.91 -15.94
N ASP A 293 15.43 6.74 -15.34
CA ASP A 293 15.79 7.47 -14.13
C ASP A 293 15.93 6.52 -12.92
N LEU A 294 15.07 5.50 -12.83
CA LEU A 294 15.21 4.46 -11.83
C LEU A 294 16.56 3.72 -11.95
N CYS A 295 16.99 3.35 -13.17
CA CYS A 295 18.29 2.71 -13.39
C CYS A 295 19.45 3.61 -12.97
N ARG A 296 19.42 4.91 -13.30
CA ARG A 296 20.45 5.88 -12.86
C ARG A 296 20.52 5.98 -11.34
N ILE A 297 19.37 6.01 -10.67
CA ILE A 297 19.28 6.03 -9.20
C ILE A 297 19.88 4.76 -8.62
N LEU A 298 19.52 3.60 -9.15
CA LEU A 298 20.02 2.30 -8.70
C LEU A 298 21.55 2.18 -8.89
N GLU A 299 22.10 2.64 -10.02
CA GLU A 299 23.55 2.70 -10.23
C GLU A 299 24.27 3.62 -9.21
N CYS A 300 23.67 4.77 -8.90
CA CYS A 300 24.20 5.67 -7.86
C CYS A 300 24.20 5.01 -6.48
N LEU A 301 23.16 4.24 -6.15
CA LEU A 301 23.06 3.52 -4.88
C LEU A 301 24.11 2.41 -4.75
N LYS A 302 24.50 1.75 -5.85
CA LYS A 302 25.58 0.73 -5.85
C LYS A 302 26.96 1.33 -5.56
N THR A 303 27.25 2.48 -6.16
CA THR A 303 28.60 3.06 -6.17
C THR A 303 28.96 3.80 -4.88
N LYS A 304 27.97 4.22 -4.09
CA LYS A 304 28.19 5.02 -2.88
C LYS A 304 27.84 4.20 -1.64
N LYS A 305 28.76 4.13 -0.66
CA LYS A 305 28.43 3.69 0.70
C LYS A 305 27.43 4.70 1.27
N THR A 306 26.16 4.28 1.35
CA THR A 306 24.99 4.96 1.91
C THR A 306 25.28 6.20 2.76
N THR A 307 25.18 7.38 2.14
CA THR A 307 24.54 8.57 2.70
C THR A 307 23.98 9.40 1.54
N GLU A 308 22.75 9.83 1.75
CA GLU A 308 21.82 10.57 0.89
C GLU A 308 22.43 11.35 -0.31
N PHE A 309 21.95 11.06 -1.53
CA PHE A 309 22.18 11.95 -2.67
C PHE A 309 20.99 12.01 -3.64
N SER A 310 20.82 13.20 -4.23
CA SER A 310 19.89 13.57 -5.29
C SER A 310 20.68 13.81 -6.58
N PHE A 311 20.34 13.11 -7.65
CA PHE A 311 20.88 13.29 -9.00
C PHE A 311 20.45 14.66 -9.57
N GLY A 312 21.42 15.46 -10.01
CA GLY A 312 21.18 16.72 -10.72
C GLY A 312 21.22 18.00 -9.87
N ASP A 313 22.30 18.22 -9.11
CA ASP A 313 23.03 19.50 -9.13
C ASP A 313 24.34 19.39 -8.33
N THR A 314 25.33 20.19 -8.72
CA THR A 314 26.58 20.43 -8.00
C THR A 314 26.35 20.65 -6.50
N VAL A 315 26.97 19.81 -5.66
CA VAL A 315 27.17 20.04 -4.21
C VAL A 315 25.89 20.44 -3.46
N ARG A 316 25.20 19.47 -2.87
CA ARG A 316 24.17 19.72 -1.84
C ARG A 316 24.70 20.77 -0.84
N ARG A 317 24.15 21.98 -0.87
CA ARG A 317 24.07 22.80 0.35
C ARG A 317 23.08 22.09 1.26
N ASP A 318 23.40 22.02 2.54
CA ASP A 318 22.62 21.36 3.59
C ASP A 318 21.21 21.98 3.83
N GLU A 319 20.60 22.64 2.85
CA GLU A 319 19.43 23.52 3.01
C GLU A 319 18.29 23.30 1.98
N GLU A 320 18.39 22.40 1.00
CA GLU A 320 17.23 22.09 0.14
C GLU A 320 16.37 20.95 0.71
N PRO A 321 15.04 21.14 0.83
CA PRO A 321 14.13 20.13 1.37
C PRO A 321 14.10 18.87 0.48
N ILE A 322 14.10 17.69 1.10
CA ILE A 322 13.87 16.41 0.41
C ILE A 322 12.47 16.43 -0.19
N ASN A 323 12.30 15.90 -1.40
CA ASN A 323 10.99 15.82 -2.05
C ASN A 323 9.95 15.20 -1.11
N GLU A 324 8.77 15.78 -1.03
CA GLU A 324 7.67 15.21 -0.26
C GLU A 324 7.01 14.02 -0.98
N TRP A 325 6.67 13.00 -0.19
CA TRP A 325 6.01 11.79 -0.65
C TRP A 325 4.80 11.47 0.24
N PRO A 326 3.79 12.36 0.30
CA PRO A 326 2.65 12.20 1.18
C PRO A 326 1.90 10.89 0.89
N VAL A 327 1.76 10.06 1.91
CA VAL A 327 0.86 8.92 1.91
C VAL A 327 -0.21 9.21 2.97
N PRO A 328 -1.50 9.33 2.61
CA PRO A 328 -2.52 9.80 3.53
C PRO A 328 -2.66 8.83 4.71
N ASP A 329 -2.92 9.28 5.93
CA ASP A 329 -3.06 8.33 7.05
C ASP A 329 -4.41 7.58 7.01
N PRO A 330 -4.47 6.34 7.54
CA PRO A 330 -5.73 5.64 7.76
C PRO A 330 -6.60 6.36 8.79
N TYR A 331 -7.89 6.51 8.50
CA TYR A 331 -8.84 7.16 9.42
C TYR A 331 -10.25 6.57 9.30
N TRP A 332 -11.09 6.84 10.29
CA TRP A 332 -12.50 6.44 10.31
C TRP A 332 -13.34 7.47 9.57
N PHE A 333 -14.03 7.03 8.52
CA PHE A 333 -14.90 7.84 7.66
C PHE A 333 -16.38 7.54 7.94
N ASP A 334 -17.21 8.57 8.08
CA ASP A 334 -18.67 8.42 8.22
C ASP A 334 -19.31 8.37 6.83
N PRO A 335 -19.94 7.25 6.42
CA PRO A 335 -20.58 7.15 5.11
C PRO A 335 -21.71 8.16 4.88
N SER A 336 -22.25 8.80 5.94
CA SER A 336 -23.23 9.87 5.79
C SER A 336 -22.66 11.17 5.22
N ASP A 337 -21.34 11.32 5.23
CA ASP A 337 -20.65 12.56 4.83
C ASP A 337 -20.32 12.59 3.33
N VAL A 338 -20.88 11.67 2.54
CA VAL A 338 -20.70 11.62 1.08
C VAL A 338 -21.76 12.50 0.40
N GLU A 339 -21.33 13.57 -0.27
CA GLU A 339 -22.21 14.33 -1.18
C GLU A 339 -22.51 13.49 -2.44
N GLU A 340 -23.72 13.59 -3.01
CA GLU A 340 -24.20 12.70 -4.09
C GLU A 340 -23.31 12.67 -5.34
N ASP A 341 -22.51 13.71 -5.59
CA ASP A 341 -21.57 13.80 -6.72
C ASP A 341 -20.25 13.02 -6.51
N ASP A 342 -19.90 12.68 -5.26
CA ASP A 342 -18.72 11.89 -4.87
C ASP A 342 -18.95 10.37 -5.01
N MET A 343 -20.18 9.96 -5.33
CA MET A 343 -20.63 8.57 -5.35
C MET A 343 -20.07 7.77 -6.53
N ASN A 344 -19.73 8.39 -7.65
CA ASN A 344 -19.22 7.68 -8.84
C ASN A 344 -17.77 7.22 -8.68
N ASP A 345 -16.89 7.99 -8.03
CA ASP A 345 -15.49 7.60 -7.80
C ASP A 345 -15.32 6.67 -6.59
N LYS A 346 -16.23 6.74 -5.61
CA LYS A 346 -16.20 5.90 -4.40
C LYS A 346 -17.01 4.60 -4.55
N GLN A 347 -18.03 4.51 -5.41
CA GLN A 347 -18.77 3.25 -5.63
C GLN A 347 -17.97 2.18 -6.38
N GLU A 348 -17.06 2.55 -7.30
CA GLU A 348 -16.18 1.57 -7.98
C GLU A 348 -15.28 0.82 -6.98
N VAL A 349 -14.80 1.49 -5.93
CA VAL A 349 -13.94 0.89 -4.89
C VAL A 349 -14.72 -0.05 -3.96
N VAL A 350 -16.03 0.14 -3.86
CA VAL A 350 -16.88 -0.38 -2.78
C VAL A 350 -17.69 -1.61 -3.25
N ALA A 351 -17.94 -1.76 -4.55
CA ALA A 351 -18.81 -2.82 -5.08
C ALA A 351 -18.18 -4.23 -5.15
N ASP A 352 -16.85 -4.36 -5.29
CA ASP A 352 -16.19 -5.65 -5.61
C ASP A 352 -15.33 -6.27 -4.48
N GLY A 353 -15.48 -5.80 -3.25
CA GLY A 353 -14.78 -6.36 -2.08
C GLY A 353 -15.17 -7.81 -1.79
N CYS A 354 -14.38 -8.77 -2.28
CA CYS A 354 -14.50 -10.18 -1.94
C CYS A 354 -13.98 -10.41 -0.50
N PRO A 355 -14.74 -11.05 0.40
CA PRO A 355 -14.37 -11.20 1.80
C PRO A 355 -13.16 -12.12 1.98
N VAL A 356 -12.07 -11.58 2.54
CA VAL A 356 -10.90 -12.34 2.97
C VAL A 356 -11.26 -13.06 4.27
N ARG A 357 -11.26 -14.41 4.25
CA ARG A 357 -11.40 -15.24 5.45
C ARG A 357 -10.07 -15.26 6.21
N TYR A 358 -10.06 -14.73 7.43
CA TYR A 358 -8.99 -15.01 8.38
C TYR A 358 -9.26 -16.37 9.04
N GLY A 359 -8.29 -17.27 8.92
CA GLY A 359 -8.31 -18.58 9.58
C GLY A 359 -7.89 -18.42 11.05
N ILE A 360 -8.56 -19.19 11.89
CA ILE A 360 -8.53 -19.26 13.36
C ILE A 360 -7.10 -19.33 13.91
#